data_AF-A0A661DC98-F1
#
_entry.id   AF-A0A661DC98-F1
#
_cell.length_a   1.000
_cell.length_b   1.000
_cell.length_c   1.000
_cell.angle_alpha   90.00
_cell.angle_beta   90.00
_cell.angle_gamma   90.00
#
_symmetry.space_group_name_H-M   'P 1'
#
loop_
_entity.id
_entity.type
_entity.pdbx_description
1 polymer ?
#
loop_
_entity_poly.entity_id
_entity_poly.type
_entity_poly.pdbx_seq_one_letter_code
_entity_poly.pdbx_strand_id
1 'polypeptide(L)'
;MGDYVNPEDGSSKEIWLQNNGERKSIVHHTFKDCPEHQLPVILMDNGPFTAAGICSNEHDWDVKTLPHDTRPKELYFVDKDKLKPFMRRT
;
A
#
# COMPACT_ATOMS: atom_id res chain seq x y z
N MET A 1 -5.90 -13.39 0.43
CA MET A 1 -5.48 -12.90 1.77
C MET A 1 -4.25 -12.04 1.54
N GLY A 2 -4.37 -10.72 1.61
CA GLY A 2 -3.33 -9.78 1.17
C GLY A 2 -2.17 -9.61 2.16
N ASP A 3 -1.10 -9.00 1.67
CA ASP A 3 0.06 -8.61 2.47
C ASP A 3 -0.08 -7.15 2.93
N TYR A 4 0.48 -6.84 4.10
CA TYR A 4 0.33 -5.53 4.74
C TYR A 4 1.67 -5.05 5.31
N VAL A 5 1.98 -3.77 5.11
CA VAL A 5 3.10 -3.13 5.80
C VAL A 5 2.74 -3.00 7.28
N ASN A 6 3.48 -3.70 8.13
CA ASN A 6 3.34 -3.65 9.57
C ASN A 6 4.76 -3.63 10.20
N PRO A 7 5.35 -2.44 10.38
CA PRO A 7 6.75 -2.32 10.83
C PRO A 7 6.95 -2.94 12.21
N GLU A 8 8.04 -3.70 12.37
CA GLU A 8 8.39 -4.36 13.65
C GLU A 8 9.24 -3.46 14.57
N ASP A 9 9.76 -2.35 14.05
CA ASP A 9 10.58 -1.38 14.77
C ASP A 9 9.77 -0.44 15.69
N GLY A 10 8.46 -0.66 15.78
CA GLY A 10 7.54 0.17 16.56
C GLY A 10 7.12 1.47 15.86
N SER A 11 7.61 1.74 14.65
CA SER A 11 7.14 2.87 13.85
C SER A 11 5.70 2.64 13.36
N SER A 12 4.98 3.74 13.14
CA SER A 12 3.68 3.67 12.50
C SER A 12 3.86 3.43 10.99
N LYS A 13 2.91 2.74 10.35
CA LYS A 13 2.94 2.52 8.90
C LYS A 13 2.85 3.80 8.07
N GLU A 14 2.26 4.86 8.60
CA GLU A 14 2.29 6.21 8.01
C GLU A 14 3.73 6.71 7.91
N ILE A 15 4.46 6.68 9.02
CA ILE A 15 5.86 7.11 9.09
C ILE A 15 6.72 6.22 8.20
N TRP A 16 6.49 4.90 8.25
CA TRP A 16 7.23 3.96 7.42
C TRP A 16 7.03 4.25 5.92
N LEU A 17 5.79 4.49 5.48
CA LEU A 17 5.48 4.80 4.08
C LEU A 17 6.03 6.15 3.64
N GLN A 18 5.99 7.16 4.50
CA GLN A 18 6.59 8.47 4.22
C GLN A 18 8.11 8.37 4.01
N ASN A 19 8.78 7.49 4.75
CA ASN A 19 10.24 7.33 4.65
C ASN A 19 10.67 6.38 3.52
N ASN A 20 9.81 5.43 3.12
CA ASN A 20 10.19 4.33 2.24
C ASN A 20 9.52 4.35 0.87
N GLY A 21 8.41 5.07 0.73
CA GLY A 21 7.62 5.15 -0.49
C GLY A 21 7.51 6.56 -1.06
N GLU A 22 7.10 6.62 -2.32
CA GLU A 22 6.74 7.85 -3.00
C GLU A 22 5.21 8.02 -2.95
N ARG A 23 4.72 9.08 -2.31
CA ARG A 23 3.29 9.38 -2.24
C ARG A 23 2.77 9.78 -3.63
N LYS A 24 1.67 9.17 -4.07
CA LYS A 24 1.00 9.43 -5.35
C LYS A 24 -0.47 9.78 -5.13
N SER A 25 -1.06 10.42 -6.13
CA SER A 25 -2.51 10.62 -6.16
C SER A 25 -3.21 9.34 -6.60
N ILE A 26 -4.05 8.78 -5.72
CA ILE A 26 -4.86 7.59 -6.01
C ILE A 26 -5.89 7.82 -7.13
N VAL A 27 -6.27 9.07 -7.40
CA VAL A 27 -7.26 9.44 -8.43
C VAL A 27 -6.63 9.44 -9.84
N HIS A 28 -5.31 9.60 -9.93
CA HIS A 28 -4.61 9.77 -11.20
C HIS A 28 -3.74 8.57 -11.60
N HIS A 29 -3.71 7.52 -10.77
CA HIS A 29 -2.89 6.34 -11.01
C HIS A 29 -3.73 5.08 -10.89
N THR A 30 -3.35 4.08 -11.68
CA THR A 30 -3.83 2.71 -11.66
C THR A 30 -2.72 1.77 -11.24
N PHE A 31 -3.03 0.48 -11.07
CA PHE A 31 -2.01 -0.54 -10.83
C PHE A 31 -0.90 -0.54 -11.90
N LYS A 32 -1.24 -0.26 -13.16
CA LYS A 32 -0.33 -0.33 -14.32
C LYS A 32 0.66 0.82 -14.40
N ASP A 33 0.38 1.93 -13.70
CA ASP A 33 1.27 3.08 -13.63
C ASP A 33 2.42 2.89 -12.64
N CYS A 34 2.37 1.81 -11.84
CA CYS A 34 3.43 1.49 -10.89
C CYS A 34 4.64 0.88 -11.61
N PRO A 35 5.86 1.41 -11.40
CA PRO A 35 7.06 0.86 -12.01
C PRO A 35 7.28 -0.61 -11.65
N GLU A 36 7.86 -1.40 -12.56
CA GLU A 36 8.04 -2.86 -12.37
C GLU A 36 8.88 -3.24 -11.13
N HIS A 37 9.76 -2.35 -10.65
CA HIS A 37 10.57 -2.57 -9.45
C HIS A 37 9.87 -2.15 -8.15
N GLN A 38 8.67 -1.58 -8.25
CA GLN A 38 7.86 -1.10 -7.14
C GLN A 38 6.54 -1.87 -7.05
N LEU A 39 5.84 -1.69 -5.94
CA LEU A 39 4.44 -2.09 -5.78
C LEU A 39 3.63 -0.94 -5.21
N PRO A 40 2.34 -0.84 -5.58
CA PRO A 40 1.41 0.06 -4.91
C PRO A 40 1.14 -0.42 -3.49
N VAL A 41 1.15 0.52 -2.54
CA VAL A 41 0.68 0.33 -1.17
C VAL A 41 -0.41 1.36 -0.90
N ILE A 42 -1.57 0.87 -0.48
CA ILE A 42 -2.72 1.72 -0.12
C ILE A 42 -2.78 1.82 1.40
N LEU A 43 -2.51 3.01 1.91
CA LEU A 43 -2.79 3.36 3.30
C LEU A 43 -4.27 3.75 3.39
N MET A 44 -5.05 3.02 4.18
CA MET A 44 -6.47 3.26 4.40
C MET A 44 -6.70 3.64 5.86
N ASP A 45 -7.56 4.61 6.11
CA ASP A 45 -8.06 4.92 7.45
C ASP A 45 -9.36 4.15 7.71
N ASN A 46 -9.36 3.25 8.71
CA ASN A 46 -10.53 2.48 9.12
C ASN A 46 -11.23 3.06 10.34
N GLY A 47 -10.81 4.23 10.85
CA GLY A 47 -11.30 4.84 12.08
C GLY A 47 -10.36 4.59 13.26
N PRO A 48 -10.52 3.52 14.06
CA PRO A 48 -9.69 3.29 15.24
C PRO A 48 -8.26 2.85 14.90
N PHE A 49 -8.01 2.48 13.65
CA PHE A 49 -6.69 2.13 13.13
C PHE A 49 -6.65 2.38 11.62
N THR A 50 -5.44 2.52 11.10
CA THR A 50 -5.16 2.55 9.66
C THR A 50 -4.69 1.16 9.19
N ALA A 51 -4.67 0.88 7.90
CA ALA A 51 -4.09 -0.33 7.31
C ALA A 51 -3.30 0.02 6.05
N ALA A 52 -2.09 -0.53 5.90
CA ALA A 52 -1.24 -0.28 4.73
C ALA A 52 -1.16 -1.56 3.89
N GLY A 53 -2.09 -1.71 2.94
CA GLY A 53 -2.23 -2.92 2.13
C GLY A 53 -1.34 -2.89 0.89
N ILE A 54 -0.51 -3.92 0.72
CA ILE A 54 0.33 -4.11 -0.46
C ILE A 54 -0.55 -4.62 -1.61
N CYS A 55 -0.38 -4.07 -2.81
CA CYS A 55 -1.05 -4.54 -4.01
C CYS A 55 -0.06 -5.34 -4.84
N SER A 56 -0.06 -6.68 -4.70
CA SER A 56 0.87 -7.56 -5.43
C SER A 56 0.42 -7.84 -6.86
N ASN A 57 -0.87 -7.61 -7.15
CA ASN A 57 -1.52 -7.86 -8.42
C ASN A 57 -2.71 -6.88 -8.60
N GLU A 58 -3.29 -6.88 -9.80
CA GLU A 58 -4.43 -6.00 -10.17
C GLU A 58 -5.66 -6.26 -9.29
N HIS A 59 -5.90 -7.51 -8.88
CA HIS A 59 -7.01 -7.84 -7.98
C HIS A 59 -6.86 -7.21 -6.58
N ASP A 60 -5.64 -7.22 -6.02
CA ASP A 60 -5.37 -6.55 -4.74
C ASP A 60 -5.60 -5.04 -4.80
N TRP A 61 -5.31 -4.43 -5.95
CA TRP A 61 -5.57 -3.02 -6.24
C TRP A 61 -7.07 -2.77 -6.28
N ASP A 62 -7.81 -3.50 -7.13
CA ASP A 62 -9.25 -3.31 -7.34
C ASP A 62 -10.03 -3.37 -6.02
N VAL A 63 -9.71 -4.35 -5.17
CA VAL A 63 -10.36 -4.53 -3.86
C VAL A 63 -10.08 -3.36 -2.91
N LYS A 64 -8.91 -2.70 -3.02
CA LYS A 64 -8.52 -1.56 -2.15
C LYS A 64 -8.90 -0.20 -2.74
N THR A 65 -9.23 -0.13 -4.03
CA THR A 65 -9.64 1.11 -4.71
C THR A 65 -11.11 1.09 -5.15
N LEU A 66 -11.94 0.23 -4.54
CA LEU A 66 -13.36 0.13 -4.85
C LEU A 66 -14.04 1.51 -4.78
N PRO A 67 -14.81 1.93 -5.80
CA PRO A 67 -15.37 3.27 -5.86
C PRO A 67 -16.43 3.57 -4.79
N HIS A 68 -17.02 2.53 -4.21
CA HIS A 68 -18.00 2.65 -3.12
C HIS A 68 -17.36 2.59 -1.73
N ASP A 69 -16.06 2.33 -1.65
CA ASP A 69 -15.32 2.39 -0.39
C ASP A 69 -14.94 3.85 -0.11
N THR A 70 -15.67 4.46 0.82
CA THR A 70 -15.54 5.88 1.18
C THR A 70 -14.43 6.16 2.20
N ARG A 71 -13.73 5.13 2.68
CA ARG A 71 -12.60 5.32 3.62
C ARG A 71 -11.54 6.21 2.99
N PRO A 72 -10.96 7.18 3.72
CA PRO A 72 -9.80 7.93 3.25
C PRO A 72 -8.65 7.00 2.86
N LYS A 73 -8.05 7.24 1.70
CA LYS A 73 -6.95 6.41 1.17
C LYS A 73 -5.82 7.29 0.68
N GLU A 74 -4.60 6.82 0.90
CA GLU A 74 -3.39 7.36 0.30
C GLU A 74 -2.67 6.27 -0.46
N LEU A 75 -2.13 6.63 -1.64
CA LEU A 75 -1.35 5.73 -2.47
C LEU A 75 0.13 6.04 -2.29
N TYR A 76 0.92 4.99 -2.12
CA TYR A 76 2.38 5.03 -2.15
C TYR A 76 2.89 4.02 -3.16
N PHE A 77 3.91 4.37 -3.94
CA PHE A 77 4.71 3.39 -4.67
C PHE A 77 5.97 3.10 -3.87
N VAL A 78 6.25 1.83 -3.61
CA VAL A 78 7.34 1.39 -2.72
C VAL A 78 8.16 0.33 -3.41
N ASP A 79 9.50 0.43 -3.31
CA ASP A 79 10.41 -0.58 -3.86
C ASP A 79 10.12 -1.96 -3.30
N LYS A 80 10.05 -2.96 -4.19
CA LYS A 80 9.79 -4.36 -3.85
C LYS A 80 10.74 -4.88 -2.77
N ASP A 81 12.01 -4.46 -2.83
CA ASP A 81 13.03 -4.87 -1.86
C ASP A 81 12.70 -4.46 -0.43
N LYS A 82 12.12 -3.28 -0.24
CA LYS A 82 11.68 -2.80 1.08
C LYS A 82 10.42 -3.52 1.57
N LEU A 83 9.63 -4.06 0.64
CA LEU A 83 8.39 -4.78 0.94
C LEU A 83 8.61 -6.27 1.22
N LYS A 84 9.74 -6.85 0.79
CA LYS A 84 10.07 -8.28 0.99
C LYS A 84 9.82 -8.80 2.42
N PRO A 85 10.13 -8.06 3.50
CA PRO A 85 9.86 -8.55 4.87
C PRO A 85 8.37 -8.74 5.19
N PHE A 86 7.48 -8.00 4.52
CA PHE A 86 6.03 -8.02 4.76
C PHE A 86 5.25 -8.95 3.84
N MET A 87 5.89 -9.38 2.75
CA MET A 87 5.27 -10.24 1.76
C MET A 87 5.45 -11.70 2.13
N ARG A 88 4.40 -12.51 1.96
CA ARG A 88 4.54 -13.96 2.15
C ARG A 88 5.52 -14.51 1.11
N ARG A 89 6.46 -15.35 1.57
CA ARG A 89 7.28 -16.17 0.70
C ARG A 89 6.36 -17.20 0.03
N THR A 90 5.96 -16.94 -1.22
CA THR A 90 5.35 -17.93 -2.10
C THR A 90 6.37 -18.95 -2.54
#